data_AF-A0A350QWJ2-F1
#
_entry.id   AF-A0A350QWJ2-F1
#
_cell.length_a   1.000
_cell.length_b   1.000
_cell.length_c   1.000
_cell.angle_alpha   90.00
_cell.angle_beta   90.00
_cell.angle_gamma   90.00
#
_symmetry.space_group_name_H-M   'P 1'
#
loop_
_entity.id
_entity.type
_entity.pdbx_description
1 polymer ?
#
loop_
_entity_poly.entity_id
_entity_poly.type
_entity_poly.pdbx_seq_one_letter_code
_entity_poly.pdbx_strand_id
1 'polypeptide(L)'
;MNMNTKENAVLFQRVSSQKQYDEAKLTRTREDAIEYANGGFTNFEGIEYDLDPTEYKTVGSAFKNDVRQSPEMLAILGKLERGEYKRPLHIFLASLDRLDRRQVLEAASSLNDLLKKGIIIHDISQGFVVGERDGSGRVGDSEVYRLIGALQTANIESVKKSNRTKRHIKQRNEKLRSGELKYIPGATLTKWYSHFDEEEEVFVF
;
A
#
# COMPACT_ATOMS: atom_id res chain seq x y z
N MET A 1 38.46 7.53 0.81
CA MET A 1 37.32 8.06 0.05
C MET A 1 36.09 7.25 0.43
N ASN A 2 35.21 7.79 1.29
CA ASN A 2 33.91 7.16 1.51
C ASN A 2 33.05 7.50 0.29
N MET A 3 32.94 6.55 -0.64
CA MET A 3 31.85 6.62 -1.62
C MET A 3 30.56 6.62 -0.81
N ASN A 4 29.72 7.64 -1.01
CA ASN A 4 28.35 7.65 -0.52
C ASN A 4 27.61 6.56 -1.29
N THR A 5 27.74 5.31 -0.87
CA THR A 5 27.14 4.16 -1.55
C THR A 5 25.67 4.15 -1.23
N LYS A 6 24.88 4.71 -2.15
CA LYS A 6 23.42 4.60 -2.10
C LYS A 6 23.00 3.14 -2.26
N GLU A 7 22.01 2.73 -1.49
CA GLU A 7 21.43 1.38 -1.59
C GLU A 7 20.35 1.34 -2.67
N ASN A 8 20.17 0.20 -3.36
CA ASN A 8 19.19 0.09 -4.44
C ASN A 8 17.77 0.06 -3.89
N ALA A 9 16.91 0.95 -4.38
CA ALA A 9 15.50 0.97 -4.02
C ALA A 9 14.57 0.98 -5.23
N VAL A 10 13.37 0.42 -5.06
CA VAL A 10 12.28 0.49 -6.04
C VAL A 10 11.00 0.94 -5.35
N LEU A 11 10.20 1.76 -6.04
CA LEU A 11 8.87 2.11 -5.57
C LEU A 11 7.84 1.17 -6.19
N PHE A 12 7.11 0.44 -5.34
CA PHE A 12 6.00 -0.40 -5.74
C PHE A 12 4.67 0.25 -5.32
N GLN A 13 3.87 0.65 -6.31
CA GLN A 13 2.59 1.32 -6.11
C GLN A 13 1.44 0.39 -6.48
N ARG A 14 0.44 0.33 -5.59
CA ARG A 14 -0.81 -0.37 -5.86
C ARG A 14 -1.95 0.62 -5.96
N VAL A 15 -2.91 0.37 -6.83
CA VAL A 15 -4.24 1.01 -6.79
C VAL A 15 -5.33 -0.06 -6.68
N SER A 16 -6.33 0.19 -5.84
CA SER A 16 -7.38 -0.81 -5.52
C SER A 16 -8.37 -1.04 -6.66
N SER A 17 -8.53 -0.08 -7.57
CA SER A 17 -9.29 -0.26 -8.81
C SER A 17 -8.85 0.77 -9.86
N GLN A 18 -9.07 0.46 -11.14
CA GLN A 18 -8.84 1.40 -12.25
C GLN A 18 -9.64 2.69 -12.07
N LYS A 19 -10.83 2.61 -11.46
CA LYS A 19 -11.69 3.77 -11.16
C LYS A 19 -11.13 4.67 -10.04
N GLN A 20 -10.24 4.14 -9.22
CA GLN A 20 -9.50 4.89 -8.18
C GLN A 20 -8.09 5.28 -8.63
N TYR A 21 -7.78 5.12 -9.92
CA TYR A 21 -6.56 5.66 -10.49
C TYR A 21 -6.62 7.18 -10.41
N ASP A 22 -5.82 7.72 -9.49
CA ASP A 22 -5.71 9.14 -9.19
C ASP A 22 -4.25 9.50 -9.38
N GLU A 23 -3.95 10.09 -10.52
CA GLU A 23 -2.58 10.41 -10.94
C GLU A 23 -1.90 11.34 -9.94
N ALA A 24 -2.64 12.31 -9.38
CA ALA A 24 -2.11 13.21 -8.36
C ALA A 24 -1.64 12.46 -7.10
N LYS A 25 -2.35 11.40 -6.69
CA LYS A 25 -1.92 10.56 -5.56
C LYS A 25 -0.70 9.72 -5.88
N LEU A 26 -0.59 9.21 -7.10
CA LEU A 26 0.56 8.43 -7.54
C LEU A 26 1.81 9.31 -7.63
N THR A 27 1.68 10.51 -8.19
CA THR A 27 2.74 11.53 -8.23
C THR A 27 3.18 11.89 -6.82
N ARG A 28 2.23 12.22 -5.93
CA ARG A 28 2.56 12.55 -4.53
C ARG A 28 3.29 11.41 -3.81
N THR A 29 2.83 10.17 -4.00
CA THR A 29 3.50 8.99 -3.43
C THR A 29 4.93 8.84 -3.96
N ARG A 30 5.18 9.20 -5.23
CA ARG A 30 6.53 9.17 -5.81
C ARG A 30 7.40 10.28 -5.23
N GLU A 31 6.86 11.48 -5.04
CA GLU A 31 7.55 12.58 -4.34
C GLU A 31 7.93 12.16 -2.92
N ASP A 32 6.99 11.59 -2.16
CA ASP A 32 7.23 11.07 -0.81
C ASP A 32 8.34 9.99 -0.82
N ALA A 33 8.35 9.11 -1.83
CA ALA A 33 9.38 8.09 -1.99
C ALA A 33 10.77 8.67 -2.33
N ILE A 34 10.82 9.75 -3.11
CA ILE A 34 12.06 10.46 -3.43
C ILE A 34 12.58 11.18 -2.19
N GLU A 35 11.71 11.81 -1.41
CA GLU A 35 12.09 12.44 -0.13
C GLU A 35 12.60 11.39 0.86
N TYR A 36 11.91 10.25 0.99
CA TYR A 36 12.36 9.11 1.78
C TYR A 36 13.73 8.61 1.33
N ALA A 37 13.92 8.44 0.01
CA ALA A 37 15.18 7.98 -0.59
C ALA A 37 16.37 8.89 -0.27
N ASN A 38 16.13 10.18 -0.07
CA ASN A 38 17.18 11.17 0.20
C ASN A 38 17.38 11.42 1.72
N GLY A 39 16.85 10.56 2.59
CA GLY A 39 17.03 10.68 4.03
C GLY A 39 16.09 11.69 4.72
N GLY A 40 14.92 11.97 4.13
CA GLY A 40 13.93 12.90 4.69
C GLY A 40 13.15 12.39 5.92
N PHE A 41 12.04 13.05 6.25
CA PHE A 41 11.33 13.00 7.54
C PHE A 41 10.87 11.61 8.04
N THR A 42 10.86 10.60 7.17
CA THR A 42 10.37 9.24 7.45
C THR A 42 11.45 8.16 7.37
N ASN A 43 12.66 8.51 6.92
CA ASN A 43 13.80 7.62 6.87
C ASN A 43 14.64 7.78 8.13
N PHE A 44 14.17 7.17 9.22
CA PHE A 44 14.82 7.22 10.55
C PHE A 44 16.24 6.64 10.58
N GLU A 45 16.67 5.98 9.50
CA GLU A 45 17.97 5.35 9.40
C GLU A 45 19.03 6.27 8.79
N GLY A 46 18.63 7.39 8.16
CA GLY A 46 19.53 8.36 7.52
C GLY A 46 20.28 7.80 6.30
N ILE A 47 19.76 6.72 5.69
CA ILE A 47 20.36 6.04 4.54
C ILE A 47 19.90 6.71 3.26
N GLU A 48 20.82 6.98 2.32
CA GLU A 48 20.44 7.41 0.98
C GLU A 48 20.23 6.21 0.05
N TYR A 49 19.19 6.29 -0.78
CA TYR A 49 18.80 5.24 -1.71
C TYR A 49 18.88 5.73 -3.16
N ASP A 50 19.29 4.84 -4.05
CA ASP A 50 19.19 4.99 -5.49
C ASP A 50 17.85 4.42 -5.95
N LEU A 51 16.84 5.29 -6.02
CA LEU A 51 15.48 4.91 -6.34
C LEU A 51 15.31 4.75 -7.85
N ASP A 52 15.03 3.52 -8.29
CA ASP A 52 14.80 3.20 -9.69
C ASP A 52 13.69 4.11 -10.28
N PRO A 53 13.93 4.76 -11.44
CA PRO A 53 12.93 5.59 -12.12
C PRO A 53 11.72 4.81 -12.64
N THR A 54 11.83 3.48 -12.79
CA THR A 54 10.76 2.60 -13.29
C THR A 54 9.54 2.64 -12.36
N GLU A 55 8.37 2.83 -12.96
CA GLU A 55 7.11 2.82 -12.24
C GLU A 55 6.51 1.41 -12.15
N TYR A 56 6.60 0.79 -10.99
CA TYR A 56 5.97 -0.49 -10.72
C TYR A 56 4.55 -0.27 -10.17
N LYS A 57 3.57 -0.15 -11.08
CA LYS A 57 2.18 0.16 -10.75
C LYS A 57 1.27 -1.04 -11.02
N THR A 58 0.61 -1.55 -9.99
CA THR A 58 -0.35 -2.66 -10.15
C THR A 58 -1.78 -2.23 -9.80
N VAL A 59 -2.74 -2.69 -10.61
CA VAL A 59 -4.17 -2.45 -10.41
C VAL A 59 -4.82 -3.74 -9.93
N GLY A 60 -5.51 -3.67 -8.80
CA GLY A 60 -6.30 -4.82 -8.34
C GLY A 60 -6.72 -4.70 -6.89
N SER A 61 -7.74 -5.46 -6.53
CA SER A 61 -8.03 -5.72 -5.11
C SER A 61 -6.82 -6.39 -4.48
N ALA A 62 -6.47 -6.02 -3.26
CA ALA A 62 -5.38 -6.71 -2.54
C ALA A 62 -5.71 -8.18 -2.25
N PHE A 63 -6.93 -8.62 -2.58
CA PHE A 63 -7.54 -9.84 -2.05
C PHE A 63 -7.88 -10.86 -3.15
N LYS A 64 -7.58 -10.57 -4.43
CA LYS A 64 -7.83 -11.51 -5.54
C LYS A 64 -6.59 -11.89 -6.34
N ASN A 65 -5.63 -10.97 -6.43
CA ASN A 65 -4.36 -11.23 -7.09
C ASN A 65 -3.28 -11.14 -6.01
N ASP A 66 -2.60 -12.26 -5.76
CA ASP A 66 -1.42 -12.29 -4.91
C ASP A 66 -0.43 -11.25 -5.44
N VAL A 67 -0.07 -10.24 -4.63
CA VAL A 67 0.87 -9.17 -5.01
C VAL A 67 2.18 -9.77 -5.53
N ARG A 68 2.56 -10.95 -5.01
CA ARG A 68 3.69 -11.74 -5.50
C ARG A 68 3.58 -12.11 -6.98
N GLN A 69 2.38 -12.39 -7.46
CA GLN A 69 2.08 -12.81 -8.83
C GLN A 69 1.75 -11.63 -9.74
N SER A 70 1.81 -10.40 -9.25
CA SER A 70 1.62 -9.23 -10.10
C SER A 70 2.76 -9.16 -11.12
N PRO A 71 2.49 -8.80 -12.39
CA PRO A 71 3.53 -8.66 -13.41
C PRO A 71 4.66 -7.72 -12.97
N GLU A 72 4.33 -6.67 -12.23
CA GLU A 72 5.27 -5.70 -11.71
C GLU A 72 6.18 -6.30 -10.64
N MET A 73 5.63 -7.08 -9.71
CA MET A 73 6.44 -7.77 -8.69
C MET A 73 7.32 -8.86 -9.34
N LEU A 74 6.78 -9.63 -10.28
CA LEU A 74 7.55 -10.62 -11.04
C LEU A 74 8.68 -9.95 -11.84
N ALA A 75 8.47 -8.76 -12.38
CA ALA A 75 9.52 -8.00 -13.06
C ALA A 75 10.64 -7.56 -12.09
N ILE A 76 10.29 -7.08 -10.89
CA ILE A 76 11.27 -6.74 -9.85
C ILE A 76 12.07 -7.99 -9.45
N LEU A 77 11.38 -9.09 -9.15
CA LEU A 77 12.01 -10.34 -8.75
C LEU A 77 12.91 -10.90 -9.85
N GLY A 78 12.48 -10.83 -11.11
CA GLY A 78 13.29 -11.24 -12.25
C GLY A 78 14.57 -10.41 -12.40
N LYS A 79 14.50 -9.08 -12.21
CA LYS A 79 15.69 -8.21 -12.21
C LYS A 79 16.64 -8.54 -11.06
N LEU A 80 16.11 -8.82 -9.87
CA LEU A 80 16.89 -9.25 -8.71
C LEU A 80 17.58 -10.60 -8.94
N GLU A 81 16.88 -11.55 -9.57
CA GLU A 81 17.42 -12.88 -9.91
C GLU A 81 18.50 -12.81 -11.00
N ARG A 82 18.39 -11.87 -11.94
CA ARG A 82 19.43 -11.61 -12.96
C ARG A 82 20.61 -10.77 -12.45
N GLY A 83 20.56 -10.28 -11.23
CA GLY A 83 21.61 -9.43 -10.63
C GLY A 83 21.61 -7.98 -11.11
N GLU A 84 20.55 -7.53 -11.78
CA GLU A 84 20.36 -6.12 -12.15
C GLU A 84 20.12 -5.25 -10.90
N TYR A 85 19.47 -5.83 -9.89
CA TYR A 85 19.41 -5.26 -8.54
C TYR A 85 20.38 -5.99 -7.61
N LYS A 86 21.10 -5.22 -6.79
CA LYS A 86 21.94 -5.76 -5.72
C LYS A 86 21.09 -6.13 -4.51
N ARG A 87 21.60 -7.05 -3.70
CA ARG A 87 21.07 -7.35 -2.36
C ARG A 87 21.83 -6.51 -1.31
N PRO A 88 21.16 -6.01 -0.27
CA PRO A 88 19.70 -6.00 -0.12
C PRO A 88 19.01 -5.11 -1.16
N LEU A 89 17.81 -5.50 -1.59
CA LEU A 89 16.95 -4.65 -2.42
C LEU A 89 15.86 -4.04 -1.55
N HIS A 90 15.71 -2.72 -1.60
CA HIS A 90 14.72 -2.00 -0.82
C HIS A 90 13.46 -1.78 -1.65
N ILE A 91 12.32 -2.27 -1.19
CA ILE A 91 11.01 -2.02 -1.81
C ILE A 91 10.25 -1.01 -0.95
N PHE A 92 9.98 0.15 -1.53
CA PHE A 92 9.15 1.18 -0.93
C PHE A 92 7.69 0.92 -1.28
N LEU A 93 6.85 0.88 -0.25
CA LEU A 93 5.42 0.75 -0.33
C LEU A 93 4.77 1.99 0.26
N ALA A 94 3.76 2.51 -0.44
CA ALA A 94 3.01 3.66 0.04
C ALA A 94 2.30 3.40 1.37
N SER A 95 1.78 2.18 1.58
CA SER A 95 1.19 1.75 2.86
C SER A 95 0.91 0.25 2.88
N LEU A 96 1.16 -0.38 4.03
CA LEU A 96 0.78 -1.75 4.35
C LEU A 96 -0.71 -1.91 4.72
N ASP A 97 -1.46 -0.82 4.97
CA ASP A 97 -2.91 -0.84 5.38
C ASP A 97 -3.84 -1.51 4.37
N ARG A 98 -3.28 -1.76 3.20
CA ARG A 98 -3.92 -2.26 2.01
C ARG A 98 -4.03 -3.78 1.96
N LEU A 99 -3.80 -4.50 3.06
CA LEU A 99 -3.90 -5.96 3.24
C LEU A 99 -5.14 -6.29 4.13
N ASP A 100 -6.02 -7.23 3.76
CA ASP A 100 -7.36 -7.39 4.40
C ASP A 100 -7.30 -8.09 5.76
N ARG A 101 -8.37 -7.85 6.51
CA ARG A 101 -8.76 -8.41 7.82
C ARG A 101 -8.76 -9.93 7.90
N ARG A 102 -8.94 -10.64 6.79
CA ARG A 102 -9.08 -12.12 6.78
C ARG A 102 -7.78 -12.85 6.43
N GLN A 103 -6.74 -12.11 6.04
CA GLN A 103 -5.56 -12.68 5.39
C GLN A 103 -4.24 -12.11 5.93
N VAL A 104 -4.21 -11.51 7.14
CA VAL A 104 -2.97 -11.02 7.76
C VAL A 104 -1.87 -12.08 7.74
N LEU A 105 -2.23 -13.35 7.97
CA LEU A 105 -1.29 -14.48 7.90
C LEU A 105 -0.83 -14.80 6.46
N GLU A 106 -1.73 -14.74 5.47
CA GLU A 106 -1.37 -14.96 4.06
C GLU A 106 -0.50 -13.82 3.54
N ALA A 107 -0.84 -12.57 3.87
CA ALA A 107 -0.04 -11.39 3.60
C ALA A 107 1.33 -11.47 4.27
N ALA A 108 1.39 -11.90 5.55
CA ALA A 108 2.64 -12.15 6.24
C ALA A 108 3.46 -13.24 5.55
N SER A 109 2.83 -14.30 5.04
CA SER A 109 3.51 -15.35 4.28
C SER A 109 4.08 -14.81 2.97
N SER A 110 3.31 -14.07 2.18
CA SER A 110 3.79 -13.48 0.92
C SER A 110 4.93 -12.49 1.15
N LEU A 111 4.85 -11.67 2.21
CA LEU A 111 5.90 -10.72 2.56
C LEU A 111 7.14 -11.46 3.09
N ASN A 112 6.98 -12.50 3.92
CA ASN A 112 8.10 -13.32 4.40
C ASN A 112 8.89 -13.97 3.26
N ASP A 113 8.22 -14.40 2.19
CA ASP A 113 8.89 -14.93 1.00
C ASP A 113 9.74 -13.88 0.27
N LEU A 114 9.32 -12.60 0.29
CA LEU A 114 10.14 -11.50 -0.23
C LEU A 114 11.36 -11.27 0.67
N LEU A 115 11.16 -11.23 1.99
CA LEU A 115 12.26 -11.08 2.95
C LEU A 115 13.33 -12.16 2.75
N LYS A 116 12.91 -13.42 2.57
CA LYS A 116 13.80 -14.55 2.28
C LYS A 116 14.60 -14.43 0.98
N LYS A 117 14.19 -13.57 0.05
CA LYS A 117 14.94 -13.27 -1.18
C LYS A 117 15.99 -12.16 -1.00
N GLY A 118 16.14 -11.62 0.23
CA GLY A 118 17.03 -10.50 0.54
C GLY A 118 16.41 -9.15 0.23
N ILE A 119 15.08 -9.05 0.29
CA ILE A 119 14.33 -7.81 0.09
C ILE A 119 14.03 -7.19 1.46
N ILE A 120 14.18 -5.87 1.54
CA ILE A 120 13.79 -5.06 2.70
C ILE A 120 12.56 -4.26 2.31
N ILE A 121 11.52 -4.31 3.14
CA ILE A 121 10.23 -3.69 2.87
C ILE A 121 10.08 -2.45 3.72
N HIS A 122 9.84 -1.31 3.06
CA HIS A 122 9.58 -0.03 3.70
C HIS A 122 8.11 0.36 3.50
N ASP A 123 7.39 0.62 4.58
CA ASP A 123 6.16 1.40 4.56
C ASP A 123 6.52 2.87 4.79
N ILE A 124 6.55 3.64 3.70
CA ILE A 124 6.95 5.05 3.76
C ILE A 124 5.92 5.93 4.46
N SER A 125 4.65 5.49 4.59
CA SER A 125 3.62 6.26 5.30
C SER A 125 3.74 6.18 6.81
N GLN A 126 4.26 5.07 7.32
CA GLN A 126 4.41 4.80 8.75
C GLN A 126 5.88 4.82 9.21
N GLY A 127 6.83 4.96 8.28
CA GLY A 127 8.27 4.86 8.56
C GLY A 127 8.67 3.47 9.10
N PHE A 128 7.93 2.44 8.71
CA PHE A 128 8.15 1.07 9.17
C PHE A 128 9.02 0.30 8.19
N VAL A 129 10.03 -0.42 8.69
CA VAL A 129 10.99 -1.16 7.87
C VAL A 129 11.14 -2.58 8.42
N VAL A 130 11.07 -3.58 7.54
CA VAL A 130 11.30 -5.00 7.89
C VAL A 130 12.21 -5.66 6.87
N GLY A 131 13.14 -6.48 7.36
CA GLY A 131 14.09 -7.25 6.58
C GLY A 131 15.50 -7.16 7.13
N GLU A 132 16.34 -8.12 6.75
CA GLU A 132 17.75 -8.15 7.18
C GLU A 132 18.63 -7.31 6.25
N ARG A 133 19.41 -6.42 6.85
CA ARG A 133 20.29 -5.47 6.14
C ARG A 133 21.46 -6.12 5.40
N ASP A 134 21.87 -7.31 5.80
CA ASP A 134 22.92 -8.03 5.08
C ASP A 134 22.40 -8.65 3.77
N GLY A 135 21.09 -8.57 3.50
CA GLY A 135 20.45 -9.14 2.32
C GLY A 135 20.56 -10.67 2.26
N SER A 136 20.90 -11.33 3.38
CA SER A 136 21.13 -12.78 3.45
C SER A 136 19.86 -13.59 3.19
N GLY A 137 18.70 -12.97 3.36
CA GLY A 137 17.41 -13.64 3.30
C GLY A 137 17.17 -14.59 4.48
N ARG A 138 18.03 -14.55 5.51
CA ARG A 138 17.65 -15.09 6.81
C ARG A 138 16.59 -14.13 7.35
N VAL A 139 15.53 -14.69 7.90
CA VAL A 139 14.46 -13.90 8.48
C VAL A 139 14.28 -14.46 9.87
N GLY A 140 14.88 -13.81 10.86
CA GLY A 140 14.67 -14.16 12.26
C GLY A 140 13.21 -13.99 12.67
N ASP A 141 12.78 -14.74 13.69
CA ASP A 141 11.40 -14.68 14.20
C ASP A 141 10.98 -13.25 14.59
N SER A 142 11.92 -12.43 15.06
CA SER A 142 11.68 -11.02 15.39
C SER A 142 11.17 -10.19 14.21
N GLU A 143 11.71 -10.40 13.00
CA GLU A 143 11.27 -9.67 11.80
C GLU A 143 9.87 -10.12 11.37
N VAL A 144 9.58 -11.42 11.50
CA VAL A 144 8.23 -11.96 11.25
C VAL A 144 7.22 -11.37 12.24
N TYR A 145 7.55 -11.28 13.53
CA TYR A 145 6.66 -10.66 14.52
C TYR A 145 6.47 -9.17 14.29
N ARG A 146 7.53 -8.42 13.93
CA ARG A 146 7.43 -7.00 13.57
C ARG A 146 6.48 -6.82 12.39
N LEU A 147 6.65 -7.63 11.35
CA LEU A 147 5.79 -7.64 10.17
C LEU A 147 4.32 -7.86 10.55
N ILE A 148 4.02 -8.91 11.32
CA ILE A 148 2.65 -9.21 11.78
C ILE A 148 2.08 -8.04 12.58
N GLY A 149 2.86 -7.44 13.48
CA GLY A 149 2.43 -6.29 14.28
C GLY A 149 2.10 -5.05 13.45
N ALA A 150 2.90 -4.75 12.42
CA ALA A 150 2.61 -3.67 11.48
C ALA A 150 1.35 -3.93 10.67
N LEU A 151 1.17 -5.17 10.17
CA LEU A 151 -0.04 -5.57 9.46
C LEU A 151 -1.29 -5.45 10.33
N GLN A 152 -1.22 -5.85 11.61
CA GLN A 152 -2.31 -5.70 12.56
C GLN A 152 -2.66 -4.23 12.82
N THR A 153 -1.66 -3.38 13.01
CA THR A 153 -1.86 -1.94 13.25
C THR A 153 -2.54 -1.29 12.04
N ALA A 154 -1.99 -1.52 10.85
CA ALA A 154 -2.52 -0.98 9.61
C ALA A 154 -3.96 -1.47 9.36
N ASN A 155 -4.24 -2.73 9.70
CA ASN A 155 -5.60 -3.30 9.65
C ASN A 155 -6.58 -2.57 10.59
N ILE A 156 -6.20 -2.31 11.85
CA ILE A 156 -7.05 -1.58 12.81
C ILE A 156 -7.39 -0.18 12.28
N GLU A 157 -6.42 0.53 11.68
CA GLU A 157 -6.66 1.84 11.10
C GLU A 157 -7.63 1.79 9.91
N SER A 158 -7.43 0.82 9.01
CA SER A 158 -8.32 0.57 7.88
C SER A 158 -9.76 0.27 8.34
N VAL A 159 -9.92 -0.49 9.44
CA VAL A 159 -11.22 -0.75 10.07
C VAL A 159 -11.87 0.53 10.58
N LYS A 160 -11.13 1.37 11.31
CA LYS A 160 -11.62 2.64 11.84
C LYS A 160 -12.07 3.57 10.69
N LYS A 161 -11.26 3.70 9.63
CA LYS A 161 -11.57 4.51 8.43
C LYS A 161 -12.86 4.01 7.76
N SER A 162 -12.97 2.70 7.52
CA SER A 162 -14.14 2.07 6.90
C SER A 162 -15.42 2.29 7.72
N ASN A 163 -15.36 2.06 9.04
CA ASN A 163 -16.50 2.24 9.93
C ASN A 163 -16.93 3.71 10.03
N ARG A 164 -15.98 4.64 10.08
CA ARG A 164 -16.26 6.09 10.02
C ARG A 164 -17.03 6.42 8.73
N THR A 165 -16.57 5.97 7.58
CA THR A 165 -17.25 6.19 6.30
C THR A 165 -18.67 5.62 6.31
N LYS A 166 -18.86 4.37 6.74
CA LYS A 166 -20.19 3.75 6.85
C LYS A 166 -21.12 4.55 7.76
N ARG A 167 -20.61 5.06 8.89
CA ARG A 167 -21.38 5.91 9.80
C ARG A 167 -21.81 7.23 9.16
N HIS A 168 -20.91 7.92 8.45
CA HIS A 168 -21.24 9.14 7.72
C HIS A 168 -22.31 8.90 6.64
N ILE A 169 -22.22 7.77 5.93
CA ILE A 169 -23.23 7.36 4.94
C ILE A 169 -24.58 7.15 5.61
N LYS A 170 -24.62 6.36 6.69
CA LYS A 170 -25.85 6.09 7.43
C LYS A 170 -26.51 7.38 7.92
N GLN A 171 -25.75 8.27 8.55
CA GLN A 171 -26.24 9.56 9.03
C GLN A 171 -26.77 10.43 7.89
N ARG A 172 -26.10 10.45 6.73
CA ARG A 172 -26.57 11.20 5.57
C ARG A 172 -27.87 10.61 5.01
N ASN A 173 -28.00 9.29 4.94
CA ASN A 173 -29.21 8.63 4.47
C ASN A 173 -30.39 8.87 5.43
N GLU A 174 -30.14 8.88 6.74
CA GLU A 174 -31.15 9.26 7.75
C GLU A 174 -31.62 10.71 7.56
N LYS A 175 -30.70 11.64 7.26
CA LYS A 175 -31.02 13.04 6.96
C LYS A 175 -31.77 13.24 5.64
N LEU A 176 -31.47 12.43 4.62
CA LEU A 176 -32.22 12.41 3.37
C LEU A 176 -33.65 11.88 3.58
N ARG A 177 -33.80 10.79 4.34
CA ARG A 177 -35.12 10.18 4.66
C ARG A 177 -35.99 11.07 5.53
N SER A 178 -35.41 11.80 6.47
CA SER A 178 -36.14 12.76 7.32
C SER A 178 -36.46 14.08 6.62
N GLY A 179 -35.98 14.29 5.40
CA GLY A 179 -36.18 15.53 4.65
C GLY A 179 -35.31 16.72 5.11
N GLU A 180 -34.46 16.53 6.13
CA GLU A 180 -33.48 17.53 6.57
C GLU A 180 -32.44 17.86 5.48
N LEU A 181 -32.16 16.90 4.60
CA LEU A 181 -31.32 17.06 3.43
C LEU A 181 -32.16 16.86 2.18
N LYS A 182 -32.12 17.83 1.26
CA LYS A 182 -32.70 17.65 -0.08
C LYS A 182 -31.67 17.03 -1.01
N TYR A 183 -32.08 16.00 -1.73
CA TYR A 183 -31.28 15.45 -2.82
C TYR A 183 -31.14 16.49 -3.94
N ILE A 184 -29.91 16.74 -4.38
CA ILE A 184 -29.62 17.61 -5.52
C ILE A 184 -29.12 16.71 -6.66
N PRO A 185 -29.93 16.46 -7.70
CA PRO A 185 -29.51 15.70 -8.87
C PRO A 185 -28.29 16.38 -9.51
N GLY A 186 -27.24 15.61 -9.80
CA GLY A 186 -26.03 16.10 -10.48
C GLY A 186 -24.95 16.71 -9.56
N ALA A 187 -25.21 16.88 -8.26
CA ALA A 187 -24.12 17.09 -7.31
C ALA A 187 -23.27 15.81 -7.29
N THR A 188 -22.00 15.90 -7.66
CA THR A 188 -21.08 14.77 -7.80
C THR A 188 -21.05 13.94 -6.52
N LEU A 189 -21.92 12.92 -6.44
CA LEU A 189 -21.80 11.84 -5.50
C LEU A 189 -20.45 11.22 -5.80
N THR A 190 -19.55 11.22 -4.81
CA THR A 190 -18.23 10.62 -4.93
C THR A 190 -18.43 9.17 -5.36
N LYS A 191 -18.22 8.89 -6.66
CA LYS A 191 -18.36 7.69 -7.55
C LYS A 191 -18.65 6.26 -7.02
N TRP A 192 -18.87 6.04 -5.73
CA TRP A 192 -19.26 4.80 -5.08
C TRP A 192 -20.79 4.60 -5.01
N TYR A 193 -21.56 5.55 -5.54
CA TYR A 193 -23.01 5.59 -5.42
C TYR A 193 -23.63 5.63 -6.81
N SER A 194 -24.03 4.48 -7.35
CA SER A 194 -24.92 4.47 -8.51
C SER A 194 -25.56 3.09 -8.71
N HIS A 195 -26.50 2.74 -7.85
CA HIS A 195 -27.80 2.21 -8.27
C HIS A 195 -28.86 2.75 -7.30
N PHE A 196 -29.82 3.48 -7.86
CA PHE A 196 -31.05 3.85 -7.18
C PHE A 196 -32.08 2.86 -7.70
N ASP A 197 -32.59 2.01 -6.82
CA ASP A 197 -33.68 1.10 -7.18
C ASP A 197 -34.99 1.87 -6.97
N GLU A 198 -35.67 2.21 -8.07
CA GLU A 198 -36.90 3.00 -8.05
C GLU A 198 -38.06 2.25 -7.39
N GLU A 199 -37.99 0.91 -7.27
CA GLU A 199 -39.06 0.12 -6.67
C GLU A 199 -38.99 0.09 -5.12
N GLU A 200 -37.83 0.31 -4.51
CA GLU A 200 -37.67 0.23 -3.04
C GLU A 200 -37.45 1.59 -2.34
N GLU A 201 -37.22 2.69 -3.06
CA GLU A 201 -36.72 3.96 -2.49
C GLU A 201 -35.47 3.76 -1.59
N VAL A 202 -34.61 2.77 -1.90
CA VAL A 202 -33.37 2.50 -1.17
C VAL A 202 -32.18 2.42 -2.13
N PHE A 203 -31.03 2.96 -1.70
CA PHE A 203 -29.76 2.73 -2.36
C PHE A 203 -29.28 1.30 -2.08
N VAL A 204 -29.21 0.47 -3.12
CA VAL A 204 -28.67 -0.89 -3.06
C VAL A 204 -27.22 -0.89 -3.55
N PHE A 205 -26.39 -1.76 -2.95
CA PHE A 205 -24.94 -1.85 -3.15
C PHE A 205 -24.55 -2.63 -4.40
#